data_AF-A0A1J4KVL8-F1
#
_entry.id   AF-A0A1J4KVL8-F1
#
_cell.length_a   1.000
_cell.length_b   1.000
_cell.length_c   1.000
_cell.angle_alpha   90.00
_cell.angle_beta   90.00
_cell.angle_gamma   90.00
#
_symmetry.space_group_name_H-M   'P 1'
#
loop_
_entity.id
_entity.type
_entity.pdbx_description
1 polymer ?
#
loop_
_entity_poly.entity_id
_entity_poly.type
_entity_poly.pdbx_seq_one_letter_code
_entity_poly.pdbx_strand_id
1 'polypeptide(L)'
;MRTASPKSKFQAPNWLQRRLVIVKRTGNLQLINEQNVDLKLLSSPEYISSLTVMKTLDITRTNVKSLEDLQKPFPKLATFIADKTGISDLKNFRMLSNVRAFSLKQTPVSKIPHYKLSLLLCMGSENKISSIDGQVVTKKLKAMAEEYPQPIASDLVNNGWMAEYPCPDETTLFSLCEKFNVMHDTGIYNMPSPKNDVSNIPDDDDDFDNIDEMDFEDLISQLHQKHEEMLLKGQAIFGLISEDTNAYLSGKISSIFRSHGLPIEANSDQNILDAVNILCQTVAKSRSASILSEPSSSVE
;
A
#
# COMPACT_ATOMS: atom_id res chain seq x y z
N MET A 1 -21.61 54.14 33.19
CA MET A 1 -21.32 52.90 33.95
C MET A 1 -21.30 51.72 32.98
N ARG A 2 -20.11 51.26 32.57
CA ARG A 2 -19.96 50.03 31.78
C ARG A 2 -19.68 48.90 32.76
N THR A 3 -20.67 48.04 33.00
CA THR A 3 -20.51 46.81 33.78
C THR A 3 -19.68 45.84 32.95
N ALA A 4 -18.39 45.72 33.28
CA ALA A 4 -17.55 44.65 32.77
C ALA A 4 -18.01 43.34 33.41
N SER A 5 -18.68 42.48 32.64
CA SER A 5 -18.90 41.09 33.03
C SER A 5 -17.55 40.43 33.34
N PRO A 6 -17.44 39.67 34.44
CA PRO A 6 -16.22 38.92 34.73
C PRO A 6 -16.10 37.84 33.66
N LYS A 7 -15.08 37.93 32.80
CA LYS A 7 -14.63 36.80 31.99
C LYS A 7 -14.20 35.71 32.97
N SER A 8 -15.11 34.80 33.31
CA SER A 8 -14.76 33.57 34.00
C SER A 8 -13.68 32.90 33.15
N LYS A 9 -12.45 32.85 33.67
CA LYS A 9 -11.37 32.12 33.03
C LYS A 9 -11.80 30.66 33.11
N PHE A 10 -12.40 30.14 32.04
CA PHE A 10 -12.62 28.70 31.90
C PHE A 10 -11.25 28.04 31.98
N GLN A 11 -10.97 27.45 33.13
CA GLN A 11 -9.73 26.75 33.38
C GLN A 11 -9.93 25.34 32.85
N ALA A 12 -9.10 24.97 31.87
CA ALA A 12 -9.07 23.60 31.38
C ALA A 12 -8.91 22.63 32.55
N PRO A 13 -9.58 21.47 32.52
CA PRO A 13 -9.32 20.43 33.52
C PRO A 13 -7.83 20.12 33.61
N ASN A 14 -7.36 19.77 34.81
CA ASN A 14 -5.95 19.49 35.07
C ASN A 14 -5.37 18.45 34.09
N TRP A 15 -6.19 17.47 33.68
CA TRP A 15 -5.81 16.43 32.72
C TRP A 15 -5.56 16.96 31.30
N LEU A 16 -6.16 18.09 30.93
CA LEU A 16 -6.04 18.69 29.59
C LEU A 16 -5.04 19.85 29.58
N GLN A 17 -5.00 20.67 30.63
CA GLN A 17 -4.23 21.91 30.67
C GLN A 17 -2.73 21.71 30.37
N ARG A 18 -2.10 20.71 31.01
CA ARG A 18 -0.68 20.39 30.78
C ARG A 18 -0.43 19.84 29.38
N ARG A 19 -1.38 19.06 28.85
CA ARG A 19 -1.27 18.39 27.56
C ARG A 19 -1.47 19.35 26.39
N LEU A 20 -2.30 20.38 26.53
CA LEU A 20 -2.48 21.41 25.49
C LEU A 20 -1.18 22.12 25.12
N VAL A 21 -0.30 22.37 26.09
CA VAL A 21 1.02 22.98 25.85
C VAL A 21 1.90 22.03 25.01
N ILE A 22 1.86 20.74 25.32
CA ILE A 22 2.62 19.70 24.62
C ILE A 22 2.10 19.51 23.18
N VAL A 23 0.78 19.53 22.98
CA VAL A 23 0.16 19.42 21.66
C VAL A 23 0.61 20.55 20.74
N LYS A 24 0.70 21.79 21.23
CA LYS A 24 1.19 22.91 20.42
C LYS A 24 2.61 22.69 19.89
N ARG A 25 3.46 22.02 20.66
CA ARG A 25 4.87 21.76 20.28
C ARG A 25 5.03 20.52 19.43
N THR A 26 4.30 19.45 19.73
CA THR A 26 4.54 18.11 19.17
C THR A 26 3.46 17.64 18.20
N GLY A 27 2.26 18.23 18.27
CA GLY A 27 1.07 17.72 17.60
C GLY A 27 0.49 16.45 18.21
N ASN A 28 1.02 15.95 19.34
CA ASN A 28 0.57 14.69 19.93
C ASN A 28 -0.24 14.95 21.21
N LEU A 29 -1.50 14.52 21.21
CA LEU A 29 -2.35 14.52 22.40
C LEU A 29 -2.45 13.11 22.95
N GLN A 30 -1.80 12.89 24.10
CA GLN A 30 -1.79 11.58 24.78
C GLN A 30 -2.63 11.65 26.05
N LEU A 31 -3.80 11.01 26.05
CA LEU A 31 -4.74 10.89 27.17
C LEU A 31 -4.69 9.51 27.83
N ILE A 32 -3.57 8.79 27.69
CA ILE A 32 -3.42 7.41 28.17
C ILE A 32 -3.74 7.30 29.67
N ASN A 33 -4.56 6.31 30.04
CA ASN A 33 -5.03 6.01 31.40
C ASN A 33 -5.89 7.09 32.07
N GLU A 34 -6.28 8.13 31.34
CA GLU A 34 -7.13 9.19 31.90
C GLU A 34 -8.58 8.72 32.05
N GLN A 35 -9.11 8.76 33.28
CA GLN A 35 -10.45 8.22 33.58
C GLN A 35 -11.58 9.23 33.44
N ASN A 36 -11.25 10.52 33.41
CA ASN A 36 -12.22 11.62 33.35
C ASN A 36 -12.14 12.35 31.99
N VAL A 37 -11.88 11.61 30.91
CA VAL A 37 -11.81 12.19 29.57
C VAL A 37 -13.21 12.56 29.13
N ASP A 38 -13.38 13.85 28.84
CA ASP A 38 -14.57 14.38 28.21
C ASP A 38 -14.20 14.84 26.80
N LEU A 39 -14.70 14.13 25.78
CA LEU A 39 -14.43 14.43 24.38
C LEU A 39 -15.12 15.73 23.93
N LYS A 40 -16.19 16.16 24.60
CA LYS A 40 -16.89 17.42 24.28
C LYS A 40 -15.94 18.61 24.41
N LEU A 41 -15.05 18.55 25.41
CA LEU A 41 -14.04 19.58 25.64
C LEU A 41 -13.06 19.69 24.48
N LEU A 42 -12.76 18.61 23.77
CA LEU A 42 -11.87 18.68 22.60
C LEU A 42 -12.51 19.45 21.44
N SER A 43 -13.84 19.53 21.40
CA SER A 43 -14.61 20.29 20.40
C SER A 43 -14.93 21.72 20.84
N SER A 44 -14.71 22.06 22.12
CA SER A 44 -15.01 23.38 22.66
C SER A 44 -14.16 24.48 22.01
N PRO A 45 -14.75 25.66 21.72
CA PRO A 45 -14.05 26.76 21.03
C PRO A 45 -12.83 27.27 21.79
N GLU A 46 -12.82 27.08 23.11
CA GLU A 46 -11.71 27.46 24.01
C GLU A 46 -10.42 26.69 23.69
N TYR A 47 -10.53 25.40 23.39
CA TYR A 47 -9.37 24.51 23.23
C TYR A 47 -9.09 24.17 21.77
N ILE A 48 -10.09 24.27 20.89
CA ILE A 48 -9.97 23.85 19.50
C ILE A 48 -8.83 24.57 18.76
N SER A 49 -8.61 25.86 19.05
CA SER A 49 -7.50 26.64 18.47
C SER A 49 -6.14 25.95 18.70
N SER A 50 -5.96 25.37 19.88
CA SER A 50 -4.74 24.66 20.26
C SER A 50 -4.69 23.23 19.72
N LEU A 51 -5.85 22.63 19.43
CA LEU A 51 -5.98 21.26 18.93
C LEU A 51 -5.97 21.16 17.41
N THR A 52 -6.13 22.28 16.68
CA THR A 52 -6.05 22.30 15.20
C THR A 52 -4.70 21.81 14.64
N VAL A 53 -3.63 21.88 15.44
CA VAL A 53 -2.29 21.39 15.08
C VAL A 53 -2.06 19.91 15.44
N MET A 54 -3.03 19.26 16.09
CA MET A 54 -2.95 17.88 16.52
C MET A 54 -2.87 16.93 15.32
N LYS A 55 -1.84 16.09 15.33
CA LYS A 55 -1.54 15.03 14.35
C LYS A 55 -1.84 13.64 14.88
N THR A 56 -1.70 13.45 16.19
CA THR A 56 -1.94 12.17 16.86
C THR A 56 -2.86 12.38 18.05
N LEU A 57 -3.91 11.57 18.14
CA LEU A 57 -4.79 11.47 19.31
C LEU A 57 -4.72 10.06 19.85
N ASP A 58 -4.24 9.94 21.09
CA ASP A 58 -4.15 8.66 21.80
C ASP A 58 -5.03 8.73 23.06
N ILE A 59 -6.09 7.91 23.08
CA ILE A 59 -7.04 7.77 24.17
C ILE A 59 -7.00 6.35 24.77
N THR A 60 -5.84 5.68 24.68
CA THR A 60 -5.66 4.31 25.19
C THR A 60 -6.03 4.19 26.68
N ARG A 61 -6.78 3.15 27.04
CA ARG A 61 -7.20 2.87 28.43
C ARG A 61 -7.98 4.02 29.10
N THR A 62 -8.78 4.74 28.33
CA THR A 62 -9.71 5.77 28.84
C THR A 62 -11.12 5.19 29.01
N ASN A 63 -12.00 5.95 29.64
CA ASN A 63 -13.42 5.61 29.85
C ASN A 63 -14.31 5.86 28.61
N VAL A 64 -13.73 6.27 27.48
CA VAL A 64 -14.45 6.61 26.25
C VAL A 64 -15.16 5.37 25.69
N LYS A 65 -16.45 5.51 25.38
CA LYS A 65 -17.30 4.44 24.81
C LYS A 65 -17.84 4.76 23.42
N SER A 66 -17.84 6.02 23.02
CA SER A 66 -18.33 6.49 21.72
C SER A 66 -17.64 7.80 21.34
N LEU A 67 -17.65 8.14 20.07
CA LEU A 67 -17.13 9.39 19.53
C LEU A 67 -18.23 10.44 19.26
N GLU A 68 -19.49 10.17 19.60
CA GLU A 68 -20.62 11.11 19.40
C GLU A 68 -20.41 12.49 20.03
N ASP A 69 -19.61 12.57 21.09
CA ASP A 69 -19.25 13.80 21.76
C ASP A 69 -18.29 14.70 20.96
N LEU A 70 -17.67 14.18 19.89
CA LEU A 70 -16.88 14.96 18.95
C LEU A 70 -17.79 15.68 17.95
N GLN A 71 -17.79 17.01 18.01
CA GLN A 71 -18.65 17.84 17.17
C GLN A 71 -17.92 18.44 15.96
N LYS A 72 -16.58 18.37 15.95
CA LYS A 72 -15.76 19.00 14.92
C LYS A 72 -14.62 18.08 14.48
N PRO A 73 -14.34 18.02 13.16
CA PRO A 73 -13.21 17.27 12.65
C PRO A 73 -11.89 17.96 12.98
N PHE A 74 -10.84 17.16 13.16
CA PHE A 74 -9.48 17.67 13.35
C PHE A 74 -8.74 17.67 12.00
N PRO A 75 -8.38 18.84 11.44
CA PRO A 75 -7.92 18.94 10.06
C PRO A 75 -6.55 18.30 9.81
N LYS A 76 -5.71 18.22 10.84
CA LYS A 76 -4.33 17.69 10.74
C LYS A 76 -4.16 16.32 11.38
N LEU A 77 -5.23 15.74 11.90
CA LEU A 77 -5.17 14.46 12.60
C LEU A 77 -4.93 13.34 11.60
N ALA A 78 -3.80 12.65 11.76
CA ALA A 78 -3.36 11.57 10.89
C ALA A 78 -3.40 10.21 11.58
N THR A 79 -3.30 10.18 12.91
CA THR A 79 -3.24 8.95 13.70
C THR A 79 -4.21 9.01 14.88
N PHE A 80 -5.04 7.98 15.01
CA PHE A 80 -5.99 7.80 16.10
C PHE A 80 -5.75 6.46 16.78
N ILE A 81 -5.54 6.49 18.10
CA ILE A 81 -5.26 5.31 18.92
C ILE A 81 -6.28 5.30 20.06
N ALA A 82 -7.06 4.23 20.16
CA ALA A 82 -8.09 4.03 21.17
C ALA A 82 -8.08 2.61 21.71
N ASP A 83 -6.88 2.04 21.86
CA ASP A 83 -6.69 0.69 22.38
C ASP A 83 -7.27 0.56 23.81
N LYS A 84 -7.86 -0.59 24.12
CA LYS A 84 -8.43 -0.90 25.46
C LYS A 84 -9.45 0.14 25.94
N THR A 85 -10.19 0.77 25.04
CA THR A 85 -11.33 1.62 25.36
C THR A 85 -12.65 0.84 25.30
N GLY A 86 -13.75 1.47 25.72
CA GLY A 86 -15.08 0.87 25.72
C GLY A 86 -15.84 1.01 24.40
N ILE A 87 -15.17 1.38 23.30
CA ILE A 87 -15.81 1.65 22.01
C ILE A 87 -16.41 0.36 21.43
N SER A 88 -17.73 0.36 21.24
CA SER A 88 -18.50 -0.80 20.78
C SER A 88 -19.02 -0.71 19.35
N ASP A 89 -19.09 0.48 18.78
CA ASP A 89 -19.54 0.73 17.41
C ASP A 89 -18.69 1.82 16.75
N LEU A 90 -18.93 2.06 15.46
CA LEU A 90 -18.25 3.08 14.67
C LEU A 90 -19.08 4.37 14.52
N LYS A 91 -19.95 4.66 15.50
CA LYS A 91 -20.78 5.87 15.45
C LYS A 91 -19.96 7.15 15.50
N ASN A 92 -20.32 8.09 14.64
CA ASN A 92 -19.67 9.39 14.51
C ASN A 92 -18.17 9.34 14.13
N PHE A 93 -17.67 8.19 13.63
CA PHE A 93 -16.28 8.07 13.20
C PHE A 93 -15.95 8.95 11.98
N ARG A 94 -16.96 9.44 11.24
CA ARG A 94 -16.77 10.41 10.14
C ARG A 94 -16.06 11.70 10.58
N MET A 95 -16.09 12.04 11.88
CA MET A 95 -15.28 13.14 12.43
C MET A 95 -13.76 12.92 12.30
N LEU A 96 -13.34 11.67 12.08
CA LEU A 96 -11.96 11.23 11.89
C LEU A 96 -11.61 10.97 10.41
N SER A 97 -12.36 11.52 9.45
CA SER A 97 -12.16 11.29 8.00
C SER A 97 -10.76 11.62 7.46
N ASN A 98 -9.97 12.44 8.17
CA ASN A 98 -8.59 12.77 7.79
C ASN A 98 -7.55 11.76 8.29
N VAL A 99 -7.94 10.85 9.18
CA VAL A 99 -7.04 9.89 9.83
C VAL A 99 -6.64 8.80 8.83
N ARG A 100 -5.35 8.47 8.84
CA ARG A 100 -4.74 7.45 7.99
C ARG A 100 -4.37 6.18 8.75
N ALA A 101 -4.10 6.31 10.04
CA ALA A 101 -3.70 5.20 10.90
C ALA A 101 -4.65 5.10 12.10
N PHE A 102 -5.31 3.96 12.23
CA PHE A 102 -6.21 3.64 13.33
C PHE A 102 -5.64 2.52 14.19
N SER A 103 -5.84 2.59 15.50
CA SER A 103 -5.63 1.47 16.43
C SER A 103 -6.79 1.40 17.40
N LEU A 104 -7.50 0.27 17.39
CA LEU A 104 -8.69 -0.04 18.19
C LEU A 104 -8.50 -1.39 18.90
N LYS A 105 -7.26 -1.77 19.22
CA LYS A 105 -6.95 -3.10 19.76
C LYS A 105 -7.65 -3.31 21.10
N GLN A 106 -8.18 -4.51 21.30
CA GLN A 106 -8.81 -4.91 22.57
C GLN A 106 -9.99 -4.00 22.97
N THR A 107 -10.67 -3.43 21.99
CA THR A 107 -11.98 -2.77 22.17
C THR A 107 -13.12 -3.75 21.85
N PRO A 108 -14.34 -3.52 22.34
CA PRO A 108 -15.50 -4.31 21.90
C PRO A 108 -15.70 -4.29 20.38
N VAL A 109 -15.51 -3.15 19.69
CA VAL A 109 -15.65 -3.06 18.23
C VAL A 109 -14.64 -3.93 17.46
N SER A 110 -13.42 -4.09 17.97
CA SER A 110 -12.39 -4.95 17.33
C SER A 110 -12.74 -6.45 17.32
N LYS A 111 -13.74 -6.87 18.11
CA LYS A 111 -14.23 -8.26 18.14
C LYS A 111 -15.36 -8.50 17.16
N ILE A 112 -15.92 -7.45 16.55
CA ILE A 112 -17.03 -7.56 15.62
C ILE A 112 -16.50 -8.04 14.26
N PRO A 113 -17.17 -9.00 13.59
CA PRO A 113 -16.82 -9.40 12.24
C PRO A 113 -16.73 -8.21 11.29
N HIS A 114 -15.77 -8.24 10.36
CA HIS A 114 -15.60 -7.21 9.33
C HIS A 114 -15.50 -5.76 9.86
N TYR A 115 -15.09 -5.53 11.11
CA TYR A 115 -14.95 -4.16 11.63
C TYR A 115 -13.93 -3.33 10.83
N LYS A 116 -12.86 -3.96 10.31
CA LYS A 116 -11.88 -3.27 9.46
C LYS A 116 -12.55 -2.76 8.18
N LEU A 117 -13.36 -3.60 7.53
CA LEU A 117 -14.15 -3.23 6.36
C LEU A 117 -15.12 -2.10 6.70
N SER A 118 -15.84 -2.22 7.81
CA SER A 118 -16.76 -1.19 8.31
C SER A 118 -16.04 0.15 8.50
N LEU A 119 -14.84 0.13 9.09
CA LEU A 119 -14.03 1.33 9.29
C LEU A 119 -13.60 1.96 7.96
N LEU A 120 -13.20 1.15 6.97
CA LEU A 120 -12.92 1.64 5.62
C LEU A 120 -14.15 2.33 5.00
N LEU A 121 -15.31 1.67 5.06
CA LEU A 121 -16.57 2.19 4.53
C LEU A 121 -16.96 3.51 5.21
N CYS A 122 -16.81 3.59 6.53
CA CYS A 122 -17.11 4.81 7.29
C CYS A 122 -16.25 6.01 6.86
N MET A 123 -14.98 5.80 6.48
CA MET A 123 -14.12 6.88 6.00
C MET A 123 -14.43 7.34 4.56
N GLY A 124 -15.26 6.60 3.83
CA GLY A 124 -15.76 6.95 2.50
C GLY A 124 -14.79 6.62 1.36
N SER A 125 -15.19 7.02 0.14
CA SER A 125 -14.57 6.65 -1.14
C SER A 125 -13.12 7.10 -1.32
N GLU A 126 -12.63 8.05 -0.53
CA GLU A 126 -11.25 8.54 -0.62
C GLU A 126 -10.23 7.57 0.02
N ASN A 127 -10.68 6.53 0.73
CA ASN A 127 -9.92 5.40 1.28
C ASN A 127 -8.46 5.72 1.68
N LYS A 128 -8.30 6.81 2.45
CA LYS A 128 -7.00 7.36 2.88
C LYS A 128 -6.32 6.53 3.97
N ILE A 129 -7.00 5.50 4.47
CA ILE A 129 -6.47 4.64 5.52
C ILE A 129 -5.30 3.83 4.97
N SER A 130 -4.15 4.00 5.60
CA SER A 130 -2.92 3.24 5.32
C SER A 130 -2.76 2.05 6.26
N SER A 131 -3.19 2.17 7.52
CA SER A 131 -3.00 1.12 8.52
C SER A 131 -4.12 1.06 9.56
N ILE A 132 -4.47 -0.16 9.97
CA ILE A 132 -5.43 -0.47 11.03
C ILE A 132 -4.77 -1.48 11.97
N ASP A 133 -4.71 -1.16 13.26
CA ASP A 133 -4.12 -2.00 14.30
C ASP A 133 -2.65 -2.37 14.06
N GLY A 134 -1.92 -1.49 13.38
CA GLY A 134 -0.52 -1.70 13.00
C GLY A 134 -0.33 -2.62 11.78
N GLN A 135 -1.42 -3.10 11.16
CA GLN A 135 -1.38 -3.82 9.90
C GLN A 135 -1.70 -2.87 8.75
N VAL A 136 -0.97 -3.01 7.63
CA VAL A 136 -1.25 -2.25 6.41
C VAL A 136 -2.57 -2.74 5.81
N VAL A 137 -3.41 -1.82 5.35
CA VAL A 137 -4.68 -2.16 4.70
C VAL A 137 -4.40 -2.87 3.37
N THR A 138 -4.84 -4.13 3.23
CA THR A 138 -4.62 -4.95 2.05
C THR A 138 -5.46 -4.48 0.86
N LYS A 139 -4.98 -4.69 -0.38
CA LYS A 139 -5.73 -4.36 -1.60
C LYS A 139 -7.09 -5.07 -1.66
N LYS A 140 -7.14 -6.35 -1.23
CA LYS A 140 -8.39 -7.14 -1.12
C LYS A 140 -9.44 -6.44 -0.26
N LEU A 141 -9.05 -5.94 0.92
CA LEU A 141 -9.98 -5.22 1.80
C LEU A 141 -10.49 -3.91 1.17
N LYS A 142 -9.66 -3.24 0.37
CA LYS A 142 -10.08 -2.06 -0.39
C LYS A 142 -11.06 -2.42 -1.51
N ALA A 143 -10.78 -3.48 -2.27
CA ALA A 143 -11.68 -3.99 -3.32
C ALA A 143 -13.04 -4.40 -2.72
N MET A 144 -13.05 -5.11 -1.60
CA MET A 144 -14.28 -5.45 -0.87
C MET A 144 -15.06 -4.20 -0.45
N ALA A 145 -14.38 -3.09 -0.10
CA ALA A 145 -15.05 -1.84 0.26
C ALA A 145 -15.64 -1.11 -0.96
N GLU A 146 -15.06 -1.30 -2.15
CA GLU A 146 -15.55 -0.74 -3.42
C GLU A 146 -16.83 -1.42 -3.92
N GLU A 147 -17.10 -2.65 -3.49
CA GLU A 147 -18.36 -3.36 -3.81
C GLU A 147 -19.59 -2.71 -3.15
N TYR A 148 -19.41 -1.93 -2.10
CA TYR A 148 -20.52 -1.32 -1.36
C TYR A 148 -20.96 0.01 -1.99
N PRO A 149 -22.27 0.28 -2.04
CA PRO A 149 -22.77 1.54 -2.57
C PRO A 149 -22.39 2.70 -1.64
N GLN A 150 -21.59 3.62 -2.18
CA GLN A 150 -21.23 4.88 -1.54
C GLN A 150 -22.15 6.01 -2.03
N PRO A 151 -22.54 6.99 -1.20
CA PRO A 151 -22.18 7.20 0.21
C PRO A 151 -23.04 6.45 1.24
N ILE A 152 -24.03 5.66 0.79
CA ILE A 152 -25.01 5.00 1.66
C ILE A 152 -24.34 4.16 2.76
N ALA A 153 -23.42 3.29 2.37
CA ALA A 153 -22.72 2.42 3.31
C ALA A 153 -21.90 3.20 4.34
N SER A 154 -21.28 4.32 3.94
CA SER A 154 -20.54 5.20 4.84
C SER A 154 -21.46 5.81 5.90
N ASP A 155 -22.62 6.31 5.49
CA ASP A 155 -23.59 6.92 6.40
C ASP A 155 -24.22 5.88 7.33
N LEU A 156 -24.53 4.68 6.83
CA LEU A 156 -25.00 3.58 7.66
C LEU A 156 -24.00 3.23 8.77
N VAL A 157 -22.72 3.03 8.42
CA VAL A 157 -21.70 2.68 9.43
C VAL A 157 -21.50 3.83 10.42
N ASN A 158 -21.51 5.08 9.96
CA ASN A 158 -21.42 6.24 10.83
C ASN A 158 -22.60 6.38 11.81
N ASN A 159 -23.74 5.74 11.51
CA ASN A 159 -24.90 5.63 12.41
C ASN A 159 -24.90 4.34 13.25
N GLY A 160 -23.84 3.54 13.18
CA GLY A 160 -23.61 2.37 14.03
C GLY A 160 -23.99 1.03 13.42
N TRP A 161 -24.28 0.99 12.11
CA TRP A 161 -24.30 -0.27 11.39
C TRP A 161 -22.87 -0.85 11.29
N MET A 162 -22.75 -2.16 11.29
CA MET A 162 -21.49 -2.87 11.06
C MET A 162 -21.64 -3.66 9.78
N ALA A 163 -20.69 -3.51 8.86
CA ALA A 163 -20.76 -4.14 7.55
C ALA A 163 -20.70 -5.66 7.65
N GLU A 164 -21.52 -6.33 6.87
CA GLU A 164 -21.56 -7.78 6.73
C GLU A 164 -21.09 -8.13 5.32
N TYR A 165 -20.24 -9.14 5.18
CA TYR A 165 -19.78 -9.60 3.86
C TYR A 165 -20.33 -11.00 3.56
N PRO A 166 -20.88 -11.26 2.36
CA PRO A 166 -20.96 -10.37 1.18
C PRO A 166 -21.90 -9.17 1.36
N CYS A 167 -21.75 -8.14 0.52
CA CYS A 167 -22.58 -6.93 0.59
C CYS A 167 -24.08 -7.30 0.55
N PRO A 168 -24.90 -6.78 1.49
CA PRO A 168 -26.34 -7.04 1.47
C PRO A 168 -27.01 -6.48 0.22
N ASP A 169 -28.10 -7.13 -0.20
CA ASP A 169 -28.90 -6.67 -1.33
C ASP A 169 -29.47 -5.27 -1.11
N GLU A 170 -29.79 -4.59 -2.21
CA GLU A 170 -30.28 -3.21 -2.23
C GLU A 170 -31.52 -3.00 -1.34
N THR A 171 -32.47 -3.95 -1.37
CA THR A 171 -33.67 -3.94 -0.52
C THR A 171 -33.34 -4.00 0.97
N THR A 172 -32.34 -4.80 1.33
CA THR A 172 -31.87 -4.92 2.72
C THR A 172 -31.16 -3.65 3.15
N LEU A 173 -30.32 -3.06 2.30
CA LEU A 173 -29.67 -1.78 2.55
C LEU A 173 -30.69 -0.65 2.75
N PHE A 174 -31.75 -0.57 1.95
CA PHE A 174 -32.81 0.43 2.15
C PHE A 174 -33.52 0.24 3.50
N SER A 175 -33.84 -1.00 3.87
CA SER A 175 -34.44 -1.29 5.18
C SER A 175 -33.52 -0.89 6.34
N LEU A 176 -32.21 -1.04 6.18
CA LEU A 176 -31.22 -0.59 7.15
C LEU A 176 -31.18 0.94 7.21
N CYS A 177 -31.32 1.64 6.09
CA CYS A 177 -31.31 3.09 6.07
C CYS A 177 -32.52 3.69 6.79
N GLU A 178 -33.70 3.07 6.65
CA GLU A 178 -34.87 3.42 7.47
C GLU A 178 -34.60 3.16 8.96
N LYS A 179 -34.03 2.00 9.29
CA LYS A 179 -33.74 1.60 10.69
C LYS A 179 -32.72 2.52 11.37
N PHE A 180 -31.70 2.96 10.64
CA PHE A 180 -30.62 3.81 11.12
C PHE A 180 -30.85 5.30 10.82
N ASN A 181 -32.03 5.66 10.30
CA ASN A 181 -32.46 7.04 10.01
C ASN A 181 -31.48 7.81 9.09
N VAL A 182 -30.97 7.15 8.06
CA VAL A 182 -30.11 7.76 7.03
C VAL A 182 -31.01 8.33 5.93
N MET A 183 -30.95 9.66 5.70
CA MET A 183 -31.72 10.29 4.63
C MET A 183 -31.10 10.01 3.26
N HIS A 184 -31.86 9.35 2.39
CA HIS A 184 -31.54 9.23 0.97
C HIS A 184 -32.13 10.43 0.23
N ASP A 185 -31.28 11.29 -0.33
CA ASP A 185 -31.71 12.17 -1.40
C ASP A 185 -31.61 11.35 -2.69
N THR A 186 -32.75 11.10 -3.35
CA THR A 186 -32.92 10.22 -4.52
C THR A 186 -32.33 10.80 -5.80
N GLY A 187 -31.10 11.29 -5.76
CA GLY A 187 -30.42 11.97 -6.87
C GLY A 187 -29.12 11.28 -7.25
N ILE A 188 -29.20 10.38 -8.26
CA ILE A 188 -28.08 9.87 -9.06
C ILE A 188 -27.02 9.09 -8.26
N TYR A 189 -27.28 7.79 -8.07
CA TYR A 189 -26.21 6.84 -7.77
C TYR A 189 -25.58 6.37 -9.09
N ASN A 190 -24.35 6.80 -9.38
CA ASN A 190 -23.49 6.10 -10.31
C ASN A 190 -23.02 4.81 -9.62
N MET A 191 -23.75 3.72 -9.83
CA MET A 191 -23.22 2.39 -9.53
C MET A 191 -21.94 2.17 -10.35
N PRO A 192 -20.87 1.60 -9.79
CA PRO A 192 -19.91 0.88 -10.61
C PRO A 192 -20.71 -0.23 -11.30
N SER A 193 -20.87 -0.15 -12.63
CA SER A 193 -21.36 -1.29 -13.41
C SER A 193 -20.57 -2.54 -13.01
N PRO A 194 -21.19 -3.74 -13.03
CA PRO A 194 -20.42 -4.97 -13.03
C PRO A 194 -19.44 -4.86 -14.19
N LYS A 195 -18.14 -4.82 -13.88
CA LYS A 195 -17.10 -4.76 -14.91
C LYS A 195 -17.18 -6.07 -15.68
N ASN A 196 -17.81 -5.99 -16.86
CA ASN A 196 -17.55 -6.91 -17.93
C ASN A 196 -16.04 -7.01 -18.15
N ASP A 197 -15.61 -8.24 -18.38
CA ASP A 197 -14.31 -8.67 -18.87
C ASP A 197 -13.45 -7.56 -19.47
N VAL A 198 -12.37 -7.25 -18.76
CA VAL A 198 -11.15 -6.71 -19.39
C VAL A 198 -9.99 -7.61 -18.98
N SER A 199 -10.07 -8.86 -19.44
CA SER A 199 -8.88 -9.69 -19.62
C SER A 199 -7.98 -9.03 -20.66
N ASN A 200 -6.88 -8.43 -20.20
CA ASN A 200 -5.54 -8.50 -20.80
C ASN A 200 -4.65 -7.36 -20.30
N ILE A 201 -4.31 -7.39 -19.02
CA ILE A 201 -2.98 -7.02 -18.54
C ILE A 201 -2.60 -8.15 -17.56
N PRO A 202 -1.55 -8.95 -17.81
CA PRO A 202 -1.12 -9.95 -16.86
C PRO A 202 -0.40 -9.22 -15.71
N ASP A 203 -1.14 -8.92 -14.66
CA ASP A 203 -0.57 -8.63 -13.35
C ASP A 203 -0.36 -9.98 -12.64
N ASP A 204 0.80 -10.60 -12.87
CA ASP A 204 1.27 -11.80 -12.15
C ASP A 204 1.58 -11.43 -10.68
N ASP A 205 0.55 -11.38 -9.84
CA ASP A 205 0.71 -11.22 -8.39
C ASP A 205 -0.34 -12.06 -7.60
N ASP A 206 -0.72 -13.22 -8.13
CA ASP A 206 -1.76 -14.11 -7.59
C ASP A 206 -1.23 -15.48 -7.09
N ASP A 207 -0.15 -15.52 -6.29
CA ASP A 207 0.33 -16.80 -5.70
C ASP A 207 0.81 -16.68 -4.24
N PHE A 208 0.06 -16.01 -3.36
CA PHE A 208 0.33 -16.04 -1.90
C PHE A 208 -0.90 -16.32 -1.03
N ASP A 209 -1.91 -17.00 -1.58
CA ASP A 209 -3.19 -17.19 -0.89
C ASP A 209 -3.28 -18.46 0.00
N ASN A 210 -2.18 -19.14 0.32
CA ASN A 210 -2.25 -20.35 1.18
C ASN A 210 -1.01 -20.63 2.06
N ILE A 211 -0.52 -19.63 2.80
CA ILE A 211 0.65 -19.79 3.70
C ILE A 211 0.38 -20.73 4.89
N ASP A 212 -0.89 -20.90 5.31
CA ASP A 212 -1.22 -21.73 6.48
C ASP A 212 -1.26 -23.24 6.18
N GLU A 213 -1.16 -23.66 4.90
CA GLU A 213 -1.23 -25.07 4.48
C GLU A 213 0.01 -25.56 3.70
N MET A 214 0.99 -24.69 3.48
CA MET A 214 2.24 -25.01 2.78
C MET A 214 3.36 -25.48 3.72
N ASP A 215 4.12 -26.48 3.29
CA ASP A 215 5.32 -26.91 4.01
C ASP A 215 6.35 -25.77 4.06
N PHE A 216 7.03 -25.62 5.20
CA PHE A 216 7.93 -24.50 5.47
C PHE A 216 9.12 -24.48 4.48
N GLU A 217 9.56 -25.66 4.03
CA GLU A 217 10.62 -25.82 3.03
C GLU A 217 10.19 -25.33 1.63
N ASP A 218 8.92 -25.55 1.27
CA ASP A 218 8.34 -25.10 -0.01
C ASP A 218 8.14 -23.58 -0.02
N LEU A 219 7.75 -23.01 1.12
CA LEU A 219 7.62 -21.56 1.28
C LEU A 219 8.99 -20.87 1.15
N ILE A 220 10.05 -21.43 1.74
CA ILE A 220 11.41 -20.90 1.60
C ILE A 220 11.86 -20.96 0.13
N SER A 221 11.56 -22.06 -0.56
CA SER A 221 11.92 -22.26 -1.97
C SER A 221 11.19 -21.25 -2.88
N GLN A 222 9.90 -21.04 -2.68
CA GLN A 222 9.13 -20.02 -3.41
C GLN A 222 9.62 -18.60 -3.12
N LEU A 223 9.95 -18.30 -1.86
CA LEU A 223 10.46 -16.98 -1.49
C LEU A 223 11.84 -16.71 -2.12
N HIS A 224 12.71 -17.71 -2.16
CA HIS A 224 14.00 -17.64 -2.85
C HIS A 224 13.81 -17.41 -4.36
N GLN A 225 12.93 -18.17 -5.00
CA GLN A 225 12.64 -18.02 -6.43
C GLN A 225 12.09 -16.62 -6.75
N LYS A 226 11.15 -16.11 -5.96
CA LYS A 226 10.59 -14.76 -6.15
C LYS A 226 11.62 -13.66 -5.90
N HIS A 227 12.52 -13.86 -4.94
CA HIS A 227 13.62 -12.91 -4.71
C HIS A 227 14.60 -12.88 -5.88
N GLU A 228 14.90 -14.04 -6.48
CA GLU A 228 15.75 -14.13 -7.67
C GLU A 228 15.10 -13.48 -8.89
N GLU A 229 13.80 -13.70 -9.13
CA GLU A 229 13.05 -12.99 -10.16
C GLU A 229 13.00 -11.47 -9.94
N MET A 230 12.85 -11.03 -8.69
CA MET A 230 12.84 -9.61 -8.36
C MET A 230 14.20 -8.98 -8.61
N LEU A 231 15.29 -9.69 -8.30
CA LEU A 231 16.66 -9.25 -8.62
C LEU A 231 16.87 -9.18 -10.12
N LEU A 232 16.41 -10.18 -10.88
CA LEU A 232 16.50 -10.19 -12.34
C LEU A 232 15.72 -9.03 -12.96
N LYS A 233 14.48 -8.80 -12.51
CA LYS A 233 13.63 -7.67 -12.94
C LYS A 233 14.25 -6.34 -12.56
N GLY A 234 14.84 -6.23 -11.36
CA GLY A 234 15.59 -5.06 -10.92
C GLY A 234 16.80 -4.80 -11.81
N GLN A 235 17.59 -5.82 -12.12
CA GLN A 235 18.73 -5.70 -13.02
C GLN A 235 18.29 -5.29 -14.43
N ALA A 236 17.15 -5.78 -14.93
CA ALA A 236 16.58 -5.37 -16.22
C ALA A 236 16.18 -3.88 -16.22
N ILE A 237 15.51 -3.43 -15.15
CA ILE A 237 15.03 -2.05 -14.99
C ILE A 237 16.20 -1.06 -14.90
N PHE A 238 17.31 -1.45 -14.27
CA PHE A 238 18.51 -0.63 -14.17
C PHE A 238 19.47 -0.78 -15.35
N GLY A 239 19.11 -1.54 -16.39
CA GLY A 239 19.97 -1.79 -17.56
C GLY A 239 21.27 -2.53 -17.20
N LEU A 240 21.29 -3.24 -16.08
CA LEU A 240 22.39 -4.08 -15.61
C LEU A 240 22.34 -5.50 -16.16
N ILE A 241 21.20 -5.91 -16.72
CA ILE A 241 21.23 -6.99 -17.72
C ILE A 241 21.80 -6.35 -18.98
N SER A 242 23.14 -6.34 -19.08
CA SER A 242 23.74 -6.48 -20.39
C SER A 242 23.13 -7.75 -20.95
N GLU A 243 22.21 -7.63 -21.91
CA GLU A 243 22.04 -8.69 -22.90
C GLU A 243 23.45 -9.11 -23.22
N ASP A 244 23.75 -10.37 -22.94
CA ASP A 244 25.07 -10.95 -23.03
C ASP A 244 25.42 -11.03 -24.52
N THR A 245 25.62 -9.84 -25.11
CA THR A 245 26.02 -9.58 -26.48
C THR A 245 27.32 -10.32 -26.71
N ASN A 246 28.15 -10.47 -25.67
CA ASN A 246 29.32 -11.33 -25.64
C ASN A 246 28.99 -12.81 -25.79
N ALA A 247 27.96 -13.37 -25.15
CA ALA A 247 27.59 -14.77 -25.34
C ALA A 247 27.01 -15.05 -26.75
N TYR A 248 26.21 -14.12 -27.29
CA TYR A 248 25.71 -14.23 -28.67
C TYR A 248 26.83 -14.03 -29.70
N LEU A 249 27.73 -13.07 -29.50
CA LEU A 249 28.92 -12.88 -30.33
C LEU A 249 29.87 -14.07 -30.23
N SER A 250 30.15 -14.60 -29.03
CA SER A 250 31.05 -15.74 -28.87
C SER A 250 30.49 -16.99 -29.53
N GLY A 251 29.17 -17.22 -29.47
CA GLY A 251 28.48 -18.28 -30.20
C GLY A 251 28.59 -18.12 -31.71
N LYS A 252 28.39 -16.90 -32.24
CA LYS A 252 28.49 -16.60 -33.67
C LYS A 252 29.94 -16.70 -34.18
N ILE A 253 30.89 -16.21 -33.40
CA ILE A 253 32.34 -16.30 -33.65
C ILE A 253 32.75 -17.79 -33.68
N SER A 254 32.35 -18.57 -32.68
CA SER A 254 32.63 -20.02 -32.62
C SER A 254 32.06 -20.79 -33.82
N SER A 255 30.87 -20.40 -34.29
CA SER A 255 30.27 -20.98 -35.51
C SER A 255 31.07 -20.65 -36.77
N ILE A 256 31.58 -19.42 -36.91
CA ILE A 256 32.41 -19.01 -38.05
C ILE A 256 33.75 -19.78 -38.02
N PHE A 257 34.41 -19.88 -36.87
CA PHE A 257 35.67 -20.62 -36.76
C PHE A 257 35.53 -22.13 -37.01
N ARG A 258 34.43 -22.76 -36.59
CA ARG A 258 34.12 -24.15 -36.96
C ARG A 258 33.97 -24.34 -38.46
N SER A 259 33.37 -23.39 -39.17
CA SER A 259 33.25 -23.46 -40.64
C SER A 259 34.61 -23.43 -41.36
N HIS A 260 35.64 -22.91 -40.69
CA HIS A 260 37.03 -22.91 -41.15
C HIS A 260 37.89 -24.04 -40.53
N GLY A 261 37.28 -25.02 -39.87
CA GLY A 261 37.96 -26.21 -39.34
C GLY A 261 38.70 -26.01 -38.02
N LEU A 262 38.46 -24.90 -37.31
CA LEU A 262 39.10 -24.60 -36.02
C LEU A 262 38.09 -24.80 -34.88
N PRO A 263 38.28 -25.82 -34.00
CA PRO A 263 37.42 -26.01 -32.84
C PRO A 263 37.81 -25.02 -31.74
N ILE A 264 36.94 -24.06 -31.45
CA ILE A 264 37.10 -23.13 -30.31
C ILE A 264 36.04 -23.44 -29.27
N GLU A 265 36.43 -23.48 -28.01
CA GLU A 265 35.53 -23.49 -26.86
C GLU A 265 35.18 -22.04 -26.49
N ALA A 266 33.88 -21.73 -26.45
CA ALA A 266 33.34 -20.37 -26.38
C ALA A 266 33.62 -19.61 -25.06
N ASN A 267 34.38 -20.20 -24.14
CA ASN A 267 34.47 -19.78 -22.74
C ASN A 267 35.85 -19.18 -22.38
N SER A 268 36.76 -19.02 -23.36
CA SER A 268 38.10 -18.49 -23.13
C SER A 268 38.48 -17.48 -24.21
N ASP A 269 38.58 -16.20 -23.82
CA ASP A 269 38.96 -15.09 -24.70
C ASP A 269 40.33 -15.29 -25.34
N GLN A 270 41.24 -15.99 -24.65
CA GLN A 270 42.58 -16.30 -25.14
C GLN A 270 42.55 -17.27 -26.32
N ASN A 271 41.65 -18.26 -26.29
CA ASN A 271 41.51 -19.25 -27.36
C ASN A 271 40.96 -18.60 -28.65
N ILE A 272 40.10 -17.59 -28.51
CA ILE A 272 39.56 -16.82 -29.64
C ILE A 272 40.68 -15.99 -30.29
N LEU A 273 41.52 -15.31 -29.49
CA LEU A 273 42.65 -14.54 -30.00
C LEU A 273 43.69 -15.41 -30.73
N ASP A 274 43.99 -16.59 -30.19
CA ASP A 274 44.93 -17.51 -30.81
C ASP A 274 44.38 -18.07 -32.13
N ALA A 275 43.08 -18.37 -32.21
CA ALA A 275 42.44 -18.82 -33.44
C ALA A 275 42.37 -17.72 -34.51
N VAL A 276 42.11 -16.45 -34.12
CA VAL A 276 42.19 -15.29 -35.03
C VAL A 276 43.62 -15.16 -35.59
N ASN A 277 44.64 -15.27 -34.75
CA ASN A 277 46.03 -15.22 -35.19
C ASN A 277 46.39 -16.34 -36.17
N ILE A 278 45.93 -17.57 -35.90
CA ILE A 278 46.12 -18.71 -36.80
C ILE A 278 45.43 -18.48 -38.15
N LEU A 279 44.21 -17.93 -38.15
CA LEU A 279 43.47 -17.60 -39.37
C LEU A 279 44.20 -16.52 -40.18
N CYS A 280 44.66 -15.44 -39.53
CA CYS A 280 45.43 -14.38 -40.17
C CYS A 280 46.74 -14.90 -40.77
N GLN A 281 47.45 -15.79 -40.09
CA GLN A 281 48.65 -16.43 -40.63
C GLN A 281 48.35 -17.36 -41.80
N THR A 282 47.24 -18.09 -41.76
CA THR A 282 46.82 -19.01 -42.83
C THR A 282 46.46 -18.24 -44.09
N VAL A 283 45.74 -17.12 -43.97
CA VAL A 283 45.42 -16.22 -45.09
C VAL A 283 46.67 -15.50 -45.62
N ALA A 284 47.60 -15.10 -44.76
CA ALA A 284 48.87 -14.52 -45.19
C ALA A 284 49.73 -15.54 -45.96
N LYS A 285 49.76 -16.80 -45.52
CA LYS A 285 50.44 -17.91 -46.22
C LYS A 285 49.77 -18.29 -47.54
N SER A 286 48.43 -18.31 -47.61
CA SER A 286 47.72 -18.60 -48.87
C SER A 286 47.88 -17.47 -49.89
N ARG A 287 47.90 -16.20 -49.47
CA ARG A 287 48.23 -15.06 -50.35
C ARG A 287 49.66 -15.12 -50.89
N SER A 288 50.63 -15.50 -50.07
CA SER A 288 52.02 -15.64 -50.52
C SER A 288 52.24 -16.88 -51.40
N ALA A 289 51.44 -17.94 -51.24
CA ALA A 289 51.43 -19.08 -52.15
C ALA A 289 50.80 -18.76 -53.52
N SER A 290 49.73 -17.96 -53.58
CA SER A 290 49.13 -17.54 -54.85
C SER A 290 49.98 -16.55 -55.67
N ILE A 291 50.93 -15.85 -55.05
CA ILE A 291 51.86 -14.94 -55.74
C ILE A 291 53.06 -15.71 -56.36
N LEU A 292 53.32 -16.94 -55.92
CA LEU A 292 54.42 -17.78 -56.42
C LEU A 292 53.99 -18.80 -57.50
N SER A 293 52.75 -18.76 -57.97
CA SER A 293 52.20 -19.69 -58.98
C SER A 293 51.76 -19.02 -60.28
N GLU A 294 52.36 -17.91 -60.70
CA GLU A 294 52.37 -17.53 -62.12
C GLU A 294 53.65 -18.06 -62.78
N PRO A 295 53.56 -19.11 -63.62
CA PRO A 295 54.70 -19.54 -64.41
C PRO A 295 54.95 -18.54 -65.54
N SER A 296 56.19 -18.05 -65.59
CA SER A 296 56.77 -17.40 -66.76
C SER A 296 56.65 -18.31 -68.00
N SER A 297 55.79 -17.95 -68.94
CA SER A 297 55.90 -18.39 -70.33
C SER A 297 56.32 -17.20 -71.19
N SER A 298 57.62 -17.15 -71.50
CA SER A 298 58.17 -16.32 -72.56
C SER A 298 58.52 -17.20 -73.76
N VAL A 299 58.26 -16.66 -74.94
CA VAL A 299 58.88 -16.97 -76.25
C VAL A 299 58.45 -18.27 -76.94
N GLU A 300 57.56 -18.15 -77.93
CA GLU A 300 57.93 -18.16 -79.36
C GLU A 300 57.01 -17.21 -80.14
#